data_AF-F6HK51-F1
#
_entry.id   AF-F6HK51-F1
#
_cell.length_a   1.000
_cell.length_b   1.000
_cell.length_c   1.000
_cell.angle_alpha   90.00
_cell.angle_beta   90.00
_cell.angle_gamma   90.00
#
_symmetry.space_group_name_H-M   'P 1'
#
loop_
_entity.id
_entity.type
_entity.pdbx_description
1 polymer ?
#
loop_
_entity_poly.entity_id
_entity_poly.type
_entity_poly.pdbx_seq_one_letter_code
_entity_poly.pdbx_strand_id
1 'polypeptide(L)'
;MEAQHNLKAETEAPLNVEKQIRLTGDVSGTKNNVIDILQLCFEARAWKTLNDQIALLWKRRDQLKQAVTAMVQQTMLYIDQTPDIETKIGPI
;
A
#
# COMPACT_ATOMS: atom_id res chain seq x y z
N MET A 1 -3.60 20.80 -3.43
CA MET A 1 -4.36 19.75 -4.13
C MET A 1 -3.50 18.95 -5.12
N GLU A 2 -2.24 19.36 -5.40
CA GLU A 2 -1.36 18.71 -6.39
C GLU A 2 -0.68 17.41 -5.92
N ALA A 3 -0.36 17.28 -4.62
CA ALA A 3 0.35 16.10 -4.10
C ALA A 3 -0.42 14.78 -4.29
N GLN A 4 -1.75 14.79 -4.17
CA GLN A 4 -2.56 13.59 -4.37
C GLN A 4 -2.63 13.12 -5.83
N HIS A 5 -2.48 14.05 -6.79
CA HIS A 5 -2.53 13.69 -8.21
C HIS A 5 -1.23 13.00 -8.65
N ASN A 6 -0.08 13.46 -8.14
CA ASN A 6 1.22 12.88 -8.50
C ASN A 6 1.38 11.45 -7.96
N LEU A 7 0.93 11.20 -6.73
CA LEU A 7 1.08 9.89 -6.08
C LEU A 7 0.29 8.77 -6.78
N LYS A 8 -0.85 9.08 -7.39
CA LYS A 8 -1.59 8.09 -8.19
C LYS A 8 -0.79 7.63 -9.41
N ALA A 9 -0.07 8.55 -10.07
CA ALA A 9 0.82 8.21 -11.17
C ALA A 9 2.10 7.51 -10.67
N GLU A 10 2.68 7.98 -9.56
CA GLU A 10 3.89 7.39 -8.97
C GLU A 10 3.67 5.98 -8.45
N THR A 11 2.45 5.64 -8.00
CA THR A 11 2.08 4.29 -7.57
C THR A 11 1.77 3.33 -8.73
N GLU A 12 1.56 3.82 -9.95
CA GLU A 12 1.22 2.99 -11.10
C GLU A 12 2.38 2.07 -11.52
N ALA A 13 3.60 2.62 -11.58
CA ALA A 13 4.81 1.87 -11.89
C ALA A 13 5.07 0.73 -10.87
N PRO A 14 5.13 0.97 -9.55
CA PRO A 14 5.34 -0.10 -8.57
C PRO A 14 4.16 -1.08 -8.51
N LEU A 15 2.92 -0.68 -8.80
CA LEU A 15 1.80 -1.63 -8.94
C LEU A 15 1.94 -2.56 -10.15
N ASN A 16 2.56 -2.10 -11.23
CA ASN A 16 2.85 -2.96 -12.38
C ASN A 16 4.00 -3.93 -12.05
N VAL A 17 5.04 -3.46 -11.36
CA VAL A 17 6.14 -4.32 -10.87
C VAL A 17 5.60 -5.39 -9.91
N GLU A 18 4.75 -5.00 -8.95
CA GLU A 18 4.04 -5.92 -8.05
C GLU A 18 3.36 -7.05 -8.81
N LYS A 19 2.62 -6.69 -9.87
CA LYS A 19 1.91 -7.66 -10.70
C LYS A 19 2.89 -8.64 -11.36
N GLN A 20 4.00 -8.17 -11.91
CA GLN A 20 4.98 -9.04 -12.59
C GLN A 20 5.63 -10.01 -11.60
N ILE A 21 6.20 -9.50 -10.51
CA ILE A 21 6.93 -10.32 -9.53
C ILE A 21 6.02 -11.33 -8.81
N ARG A 22 4.74 -10.97 -8.63
CA ARG A 22 3.72 -11.88 -8.11
C ARG A 22 3.42 -13.03 -9.07
N LEU A 23 3.29 -12.71 -10.37
CA LEU A 23 3.04 -13.73 -11.40
C LEU A 23 4.25 -14.65 -11.61
N THR A 24 5.47 -14.18 -11.32
CA THR A 24 6.67 -15.03 -11.33
C THR A 24 6.83 -15.86 -10.05
N GLY A 25 5.95 -15.69 -9.06
CA GLY A 25 6.00 -16.42 -7.79
C GLY A 25 7.08 -15.95 -6.83
N ASP A 26 7.65 -14.76 -7.02
CA ASP A 26 8.62 -14.20 -6.08
C ASP A 26 7.91 -13.62 -4.86
N VAL A 27 7.81 -14.43 -3.81
CA VAL A 27 7.13 -14.08 -2.57
C VAL A 27 7.83 -12.93 -1.85
N SER A 28 9.16 -12.94 -1.79
CA SER A 28 9.95 -11.92 -1.09
C SER A 28 9.87 -10.59 -1.82
N GLY A 29 10.01 -10.60 -3.16
CA GLY A 29 9.85 -9.42 -4.00
C GLY A 29 8.44 -8.84 -3.88
N THR A 30 7.40 -9.69 -3.98
CA THR A 30 6.00 -9.23 -3.84
C THR A 30 5.77 -8.56 -2.49
N LYS A 31 6.27 -9.16 -1.41
CA LYS A 31 6.16 -8.61 -0.06
C LYS A 31 6.82 -7.24 0.06
N ASN A 32 8.07 -7.12 -0.41
CA ASN A 32 8.82 -5.87 -0.31
C ASN A 32 8.17 -4.78 -1.16
N ASN A 33 7.78 -5.08 -2.39
CA ASN A 33 7.15 -4.11 -3.27
C ASN A 33 5.79 -3.62 -2.73
N VAL A 34 5.01 -4.49 -2.07
CA VAL A 34 3.79 -4.08 -1.37
C VAL A 34 4.10 -3.12 -0.22
N ILE A 35 5.14 -3.38 0.56
CA ILE A 35 5.59 -2.47 1.63
C ILE A 35 6.06 -1.12 1.03
N ASP A 36 6.82 -1.14 -0.06
CA ASP A 36 7.34 0.06 -0.71
C ASP A 36 6.22 0.98 -1.22
N ILE A 37 5.14 0.41 -1.77
CA ILE A 37 3.94 1.18 -2.19
C ILE A 37 3.31 1.91 -1.00
N LEU A 38 3.19 1.22 0.15
CA LEU A 38 2.63 1.81 1.37
C LEU A 38 3.55 2.90 1.91
N GLN A 39 4.86 2.65 1.94
CA GLN A 39 5.86 3.58 2.43
C GLN A 39 5.90 4.86 1.59
N LEU A 40 5.84 4.75 0.25
CA LEU A 40 5.77 5.90 -0.64
C LEU A 40 4.54 6.79 -0.36
N CYS A 41 3.37 6.19 -0.12
CA CYS A 41 2.18 6.94 0.25
C CYS A 41 2.28 7.57 1.65
N PHE A 42 2.91 6.86 2.59
CA PHE A 42 3.11 7.31 3.96
C PHE A 42 4.11 8.47 4.06
N GLU A 43 5.25 8.39 3.38
CA GLU A 43 6.29 9.43 3.35
C GLU A 43 5.76 10.73 2.75
N ALA A 44 4.91 10.62 1.72
CA ALA A 44 4.20 11.76 1.14
C ALA A 44 3.04 12.28 2.00
N ARG A 45 2.80 11.67 3.18
CA ARG A 45 1.68 11.95 4.11
C ARG A 45 0.31 11.92 3.43
N ALA A 46 0.15 11.12 2.39
CA ALA A 46 -1.05 11.03 1.59
C ALA A 46 -1.95 9.90 2.08
N TRP A 47 -2.48 10.05 3.29
CA TRP A 47 -3.26 9.03 4.00
C TRP A 47 -4.47 8.49 3.22
N LYS A 48 -5.16 9.36 2.47
CA LYS A 48 -6.26 8.92 1.60
C LYS A 48 -5.76 7.99 0.50
N THR A 49 -4.65 8.32 -0.14
CA THR A 49 -4.04 7.48 -1.19
C THR A 49 -3.52 6.18 -0.58
N LEU A 50 -2.91 6.22 0.60
CA LEU A 50 -2.48 5.03 1.34
C LEU A 50 -3.64 4.05 1.55
N ASN A 51 -4.78 4.53 2.05
CA ASN A 51 -5.97 3.71 2.27
C ASN A 51 -6.54 3.15 0.95
N ASP A 52 -6.56 3.94 -0.11
CA ASP A 52 -6.97 3.46 -1.45
C ASP A 52 -6.08 2.31 -1.93
N GLN A 53 -4.75 2.40 -1.71
CA GLN A 53 -3.81 1.33 -2.09
C GLN A 53 -3.97 0.07 -1.24
N ILE A 54 -4.15 0.21 0.08
CA ILE A 54 -4.43 -0.91 1.00
C ILE A 54 -5.69 -1.65 0.55
N ALA A 55 -6.77 -0.91 0.31
CA ALA A 55 -8.04 -1.49 -0.15
C ALA A 55 -7.91 -2.18 -1.51
N LEU A 56 -7.13 -1.61 -2.43
CA LEU A 56 -6.85 -2.18 -3.74
C LEU A 56 -6.08 -3.50 -3.64
N LEU A 57 -5.02 -3.54 -2.84
CA LEU A 57 -4.17 -4.72 -2.65
C LEU A 57 -4.91 -5.83 -1.88
N TRP A 58 -5.72 -5.47 -0.88
CA TRP A 58 -6.57 -6.41 -0.15
C TRP A 58 -7.65 -7.07 -1.03
N LYS A 59 -8.28 -6.29 -1.91
CA LYS A 59 -9.34 -6.80 -2.81
C LYS A 59 -8.82 -7.68 -3.95
N ARG A 60 -7.50 -7.74 -4.19
CA ARG A 60 -6.91 -8.64 -5.20
C ARG A 60 -7.05 -10.09 -4.74
N ARG A 61 -7.99 -10.82 -5.36
CA ARG A 61 -8.30 -12.22 -5.07
C ARG A 61 -7.14 -13.21 -5.28
N ASP A 62 -6.13 -12.82 -6.06
CA ASP A 62 -4.92 -13.60 -6.37
C ASP A 62 -3.71 -13.14 -5.53
N GLN A 63 -3.89 -12.32 -4.49
CA GLN A 63 -2.76 -11.85 -3.69
C GLN A 63 -2.14 -12.97 -2.84
N LEU A 64 -0.83 -12.92 -2.66
CA LEU A 64 -0.08 -13.84 -1.81
C LEU A 64 -0.41 -13.58 -0.33
N LYS A 65 -0.77 -14.63 0.42
CA LYS A 65 -1.08 -14.51 1.87
C LYS A 65 0.02 -13.82 2.65
N GLN A 66 1.29 -14.10 2.32
CA GLN A 66 2.45 -13.48 2.99
C GLN A 66 2.55 -11.97 2.70
N ALA A 67 2.19 -11.54 1.49
CA ALA A 67 2.14 -10.11 1.15
C ALA A 67 0.99 -9.41 1.90
N VAL A 68 -0.17 -10.05 2.03
CA VAL A 68 -1.29 -9.53 2.86
C VAL A 68 -0.88 -9.41 4.33
N THR A 69 -0.22 -10.43 4.89
CA THR A 69 0.26 -10.38 6.28
C THR A 69 1.23 -9.22 6.49
N ALA A 70 2.20 -9.05 5.59
CA ALA A 70 3.16 -7.96 5.67
C ALA A 70 2.50 -6.58 5.52
N MET A 71 1.54 -6.44 4.60
CA MET A 71 0.76 -5.21 4.42
C MET A 71 0.04 -4.82 5.71
N VAL A 72 -0.63 -5.77 6.38
CA VAL A 72 -1.35 -5.50 7.64
C VAL A 72 -0.37 -5.12 8.75
N GLN A 73 0.73 -5.87 8.90
CA GLN A 73 1.77 -5.56 9.89
C GLN A 73 2.34 -4.15 9.70
N GLN A 74 2.64 -3.78 8.46
CA GLN A 74 3.18 -2.46 8.13
C GLN A 74 2.14 -1.36 8.39
N THR A 75 0.88 -1.59 7.99
CA THR A 75 -0.20 -0.63 8.21
C THR A 75 -0.43 -0.36 9.69
N MET A 76 -0.32 -1.39 10.55
CA MET A 76 -0.43 -1.23 12.00
C MET A 76 0.60 -0.25 12.58
N LEU A 77 1.81 -0.16 12.00
CA LEU A 77 2.84 0.79 12.42
C LEU A 77 2.51 2.25 12.07
N TYR A 78 1.64 2.46 11.07
CA TYR A 78 1.22 3.78 10.62
C TYR A 78 0.02 4.32 11.41
N ILE A 79 -0.80 3.44 12.01
CA ILE A 79 -2.00 3.79 12.79
C ILE A 79 -1.70 4.70 13.98
N ASP A 80 -0.53 4.60 14.59
CA ASP A 80 -0.14 5.47 15.72
C ASP A 80 0.46 6.80 15.25
N GLN A 81 0.75 6.93 13.96
CA GLN A 81 1.33 8.12 13.34
C GLN A 81 0.28 8.92 12.54
N THR A 82 -0.98 8.46 12.53
CA THR A 82 -2.08 9.18 11.86
C THR A 82 -2.35 10.52 12.54
N PRO A 83 -2.57 11.60 11.78
CA PRO A 83 -2.72 12.95 12.32
C PRO A 83 -4.03 13.17 13.11
N ASP A 84 -5.06 12.37 12.85
CA ASP A 84 -6.39 12.53 13.45
C ASP A 84 -7.14 11.19 13.54
N ILE A 85 -8.15 11.17 14.40
CA ILE A 85 -8.96 9.98 14.66
C ILE A 85 -9.71 9.58 13.38
N GLU A 86 -10.24 10.50 12.58
CA GLU A 86 -10.96 10.18 11.34
C GLU A 86 -10.08 9.41 10.33
N THR A 87 -8.80 9.77 10.23
CA THR A 87 -7.81 9.05 9.42
C THR A 87 -7.46 7.69 10.01
N LYS A 88 -7.50 7.56 11.35
CA LYS A 88 -7.26 6.33 12.11
C LYS A 88 -8.39 5.30 11.98
N ILE A 89 -9.65 5.75 11.95
CA ILE A 89 -10.87 4.90 11.79
C ILE A 89 -11.42 4.90 10.36
N GLY A 90 -10.79 5.61 9.43
CA GLY A 90 -11.09 5.51 8.00
C GLY A 90 -11.06 4.04 7.54
N PRO A 91 -11.80 3.66 6.49
CA PRO A 91 -11.94 2.25 6.11
C PRO A 91 -10.59 1.68 5.67
N ILE A 92 -9.92 1.03 6.62
CA ILE A 92 -8.81 0.09 6.38
C ILE A 92 -9.43 -1.26 6.00
#